data_AF-A0A0J8S435-F1
#
_entry.id   AF-A0A0J8S435-F1
#
_cell.length_a   1.000
_cell.length_b   1.000
_cell.length_c   1.000
_cell.angle_alpha   90.00
_cell.angle_beta   90.00
_cell.angle_gamma   90.00
#
_symmetry.space_group_name_H-M   'P 1'
#
loop_
_entity.id
_entity.type
_entity.pdbx_description
1 polymer ?
#
loop_
_entity_poly.entity_id
_entity_poly.type
_entity_poly.pdbx_seq_one_letter_code
_entity_poly.pdbx_strand_id
1 'polypeptide(L)'
;MPVESLSIFSIVSKFMGKFPADWNKHLQGIGQRGYNVVHFTPLMTRGASNSPYSIYNQLEFDRQCFPNGESDVIDMVTRMEKEYGLLALTDIVWNHTAHNSKWLQEHPEAGYNVETAPWLEAALELDDALLSYGNALQSLDLPTEFKTVEDLVSVMQQMRPHVIEKIKLWEFYSVNVQRDTEAIIKAWKSGQS
;
A
#
# COMPACT_ATOMS: atom_id res chain seq x y z
N MET A 1 -13.19 19.04 28.59
CA MET A 1 -14.05 17.84 28.62
C MET A 1 -13.23 16.67 29.16
N PRO A 2 -13.69 15.92 30.18
CA PRO A 2 -12.99 14.75 30.69
C PRO A 2 -12.85 13.64 29.63
N VAL A 3 -11.75 12.90 29.62
CA VAL A 3 -11.50 11.83 28.63
C VAL A 3 -12.53 10.69 28.74
N GLU A 4 -13.03 10.39 29.95
CA GLU A 4 -14.05 9.35 30.14
C GLU A 4 -15.42 9.72 29.57
N SER A 5 -15.62 11.00 29.22
CA SER A 5 -16.88 11.50 28.64
C SER A 5 -16.88 11.54 27.10
N LEU A 6 -15.83 11.02 26.45
CA LEU A 6 -15.75 11.00 25.00
C LEU A 6 -16.75 10.01 24.40
N SER A 7 -17.55 10.50 23.47
CA SER A 7 -18.48 9.75 22.64
C SER A 7 -18.11 9.99 21.18
N ILE A 8 -17.46 8.99 20.58
CA ILE A 8 -16.80 9.11 19.28
C ILE A 8 -17.66 8.49 18.17
N PHE A 9 -17.84 9.22 17.08
CA PHE A 9 -18.47 8.73 15.86
C PHE A 9 -17.44 8.64 14.72
N SER A 10 -17.16 7.44 14.23
CA SER A 10 -16.24 7.23 13.10
C SER A 10 -16.97 7.41 11.77
N ILE A 11 -16.39 8.20 10.86
CA ILE A 11 -16.90 8.40 9.50
C ILE A 11 -15.85 8.08 8.45
N VAL A 12 -16.32 7.58 7.30
CA VAL A 12 -15.51 7.36 6.11
C VAL A 12 -15.70 8.54 5.17
N SER A 13 -14.67 9.37 5.02
CA SER A 13 -14.72 10.66 4.32
C SER A 13 -15.30 10.57 2.90
N LYS A 14 -14.93 9.54 2.13
CA LYS A 14 -15.41 9.34 0.76
C LYS A 14 -16.92 9.06 0.62
N PHE A 15 -17.63 8.78 1.72
CA PHE A 15 -19.08 8.51 1.71
C PHE A 15 -19.92 9.63 2.31
N MET A 16 -19.32 10.80 2.55
CA MET A 16 -19.98 11.95 3.17
C MET A 16 -20.71 12.87 2.18
N GLY A 17 -20.67 12.55 0.88
CA GLY A 17 -21.31 13.34 -0.17
C GLY A 17 -20.56 14.65 -0.48
N LYS A 18 -21.29 15.62 -1.02
CA LYS A 18 -20.74 16.88 -1.52
C LYS A 18 -20.49 17.86 -0.37
N PHE A 19 -19.27 18.38 -0.30
CA PHE A 19 -18.92 19.46 0.62
C PHE A 19 -19.41 20.83 0.10
N PRO A 20 -19.87 21.76 0.96
CA PRO A 20 -20.08 21.59 2.41
C PRO A 20 -21.47 21.04 2.78
N ALA A 21 -22.42 20.99 1.85
CA ALA A 21 -23.84 20.80 2.15
C ALA A 21 -24.16 19.46 2.84
N ASP A 22 -23.73 18.34 2.26
CA ASP A 22 -24.03 17.01 2.81
C ASP A 22 -23.25 16.78 4.12
N TRP A 23 -22.00 17.24 4.16
CA TRP A 23 -21.12 17.15 5.32
C TRP A 23 -21.71 17.87 6.53
N ASN A 24 -22.15 19.12 6.38
CA ASN A 24 -22.75 19.89 7.47
C ASN A 24 -24.00 19.17 8.03
N LYS A 25 -24.84 18.62 7.16
CA LYS A 25 -26.05 17.87 7.58
C LYS A 25 -25.69 16.64 8.39
N HIS A 26 -24.69 15.87 7.97
CA HIS A 26 -24.22 14.69 8.69
C HIS A 26 -23.60 15.07 10.05
N LEU A 27 -22.70 16.05 10.08
CA LEU A 27 -22.01 16.50 11.30
C LEU A 27 -22.99 17.09 12.32
N GLN A 28 -23.91 17.96 11.89
CA GLN A 28 -24.96 18.48 12.75
C GLN A 28 -25.81 17.34 13.33
N GLY A 29 -26.19 16.36 12.50
CA GLY A 29 -26.95 15.20 12.95
C GLY A 29 -26.20 14.33 13.96
N ILE A 30 -24.88 14.19 13.83
CA ILE A 30 -24.03 13.46 14.79
C ILE A 30 -24.04 14.18 16.14
N GLY A 31 -23.82 15.51 16.17
CA GLY A 31 -23.88 16.30 17.40
C GLY A 31 -25.25 16.24 18.09
N GLN A 32 -26.34 16.33 17.32
CA GLN A 32 -27.71 16.20 17.84
C GLN A 32 -28.02 14.84 18.49
N ARG A 33 -27.24 13.80 18.17
CA ARG A 33 -27.36 12.45 18.78
C ARG A 33 -26.52 12.29 20.04
N GLY A 34 -25.81 13.33 20.48
CA GLY A 34 -25.03 13.33 21.72
C GLY A 34 -23.59 12.83 21.58
N TYR A 35 -23.08 12.66 20.36
CA TYR A 35 -21.65 12.48 20.13
C TYR A 35 -20.92 13.81 20.30
N ASN A 36 -19.68 13.77 20.78
CA ASN A 36 -18.85 14.96 21.03
C ASN A 36 -17.49 14.91 20.33
N VAL A 37 -17.18 13.81 19.64
CA VAL A 37 -16.00 13.69 18.77
C VAL A 37 -16.42 13.01 17.47
N VAL A 38 -15.92 13.51 16.35
CA VAL A 38 -15.94 12.81 15.07
C VAL A 38 -14.53 12.34 14.75
N HIS A 39 -14.42 11.03 14.54
CA HIS A 39 -13.21 10.40 14.05
C HIS A 39 -13.29 10.24 12.52
N PHE A 40 -12.38 10.88 11.80
CA PHE A 40 -12.27 10.80 10.36
C PHE A 40 -11.25 9.73 9.97
N THR A 41 -11.64 8.82 9.06
CA THR A 41 -10.64 8.18 8.18
C THR A 41 -9.83 9.27 7.46
N PRO A 42 -8.60 9.02 6.99
CA PRO A 42 -7.74 10.07 6.45
C PRO A 42 -8.45 10.96 5.41
N LEU A 43 -8.25 12.27 5.55
CA LEU A 43 -8.86 13.32 4.71
C LEU A 43 -7.98 13.72 3.52
N MET A 44 -6.77 13.14 3.45
CA MET A 44 -5.76 13.43 2.44
C MET A 44 -6.13 12.85 1.07
N THR A 45 -5.48 13.33 0.03
CA THR A 45 -5.63 12.83 -1.35
C THR A 45 -5.36 11.33 -1.41
N ARG A 46 -6.34 10.56 -1.92
CA ARG A 46 -6.28 9.10 -2.02
C ARG A 46 -5.48 8.63 -3.23
N GLY A 47 -4.86 7.47 -3.10
CA GLY A 47 -4.15 6.76 -4.16
C GLY A 47 -5.08 6.01 -5.12
N ALA A 48 -4.47 5.31 -6.08
CA ALA A 48 -5.18 4.69 -7.21
C ALA A 48 -6.25 3.66 -6.80
N SER A 49 -6.10 2.97 -5.65
CA SER A 49 -7.10 2.03 -5.15
C SER A 49 -8.35 2.69 -4.57
N ASN A 50 -8.35 4.02 -4.40
CA ASN A 50 -9.40 4.79 -3.75
C ASN A 50 -9.71 4.35 -2.30
N SER A 51 -8.73 3.71 -1.64
CA SER A 51 -8.73 3.45 -0.20
C SER A 51 -8.33 4.72 0.55
N PRO A 52 -9.05 5.13 1.62
CA PRO A 52 -8.64 6.25 2.49
C PRO A 52 -7.28 6.06 3.14
N TYR A 53 -6.86 4.81 3.37
CA TYR A 53 -5.58 4.49 4.01
C TYR A 53 -4.41 4.44 3.03
N SER A 54 -4.68 4.30 1.72
CA SER A 54 -3.65 4.37 0.68
C SER A 54 -3.50 5.82 0.22
N ILE A 55 -2.78 6.63 1.00
CA ILE A 55 -2.66 8.09 0.79
C ILE A 55 -1.68 8.40 -0.35
N TYR A 56 -2.11 9.16 -1.35
CA TYR A 56 -1.26 9.60 -2.48
C TYR A 56 -0.32 10.73 -2.08
N ASN A 57 -0.86 11.74 -1.37
CA ASN A 57 -0.09 12.88 -0.89
C ASN A 57 -0.57 13.26 0.51
N GLN A 58 0.30 13.04 1.49
CA GLN A 58 0.04 13.29 2.91
C GLN A 58 -0.09 14.78 3.23
N LEU A 59 0.48 15.65 2.39
CA LEU A 59 0.53 17.10 2.58
C LEU A 59 -0.64 17.84 1.93
N GLU A 60 -1.56 17.13 1.27
CA GLU A 60 -2.70 17.73 0.60
C GLU A 60 -4.01 17.01 0.95
N PHE A 61 -5.03 17.79 1.33
CA PHE A 61 -6.39 17.29 1.51
C PHE A 61 -7.04 16.91 0.17
N ASP A 62 -7.88 15.89 0.18
CA ASP A 62 -8.52 15.40 -1.04
C ASP A 62 -9.41 16.48 -1.67
N ARG A 63 -8.99 16.99 -2.83
CA ARG A 63 -9.72 18.02 -3.60
C ARG A 63 -11.08 17.57 -4.11
N GLN A 64 -11.34 16.26 -4.21
CA GLN A 64 -12.68 15.76 -4.56
C GLN A 64 -13.67 15.96 -3.40
N CYS A 65 -13.21 15.79 -2.17
CA CYS A 65 -14.00 16.04 -0.96
C CYS A 65 -13.96 17.52 -0.57
N PHE A 66 -12.81 18.19 -0.71
CA PHE A 66 -12.54 19.55 -0.24
C PHE A 66 -12.00 20.41 -1.38
N PRO A 67 -12.88 21.01 -2.23
CA PRO A 67 -12.45 21.76 -3.41
C PRO A 67 -11.41 22.86 -3.11
N ASN A 68 -11.53 23.55 -1.97
CA ASN A 68 -10.58 24.58 -1.55
C ASN A 68 -9.43 24.03 -0.68
N GLY A 69 -9.41 22.73 -0.41
CA GLY A 69 -8.34 22.05 0.34
C GLY A 69 -8.37 22.40 1.83
N GLU A 70 -7.23 22.84 2.36
CA GLU A 70 -7.07 23.13 3.79
C GLU A 70 -8.07 24.15 4.33
N SER A 71 -8.45 25.17 3.56
CA SER A 71 -9.42 26.17 4.02
C SER A 71 -10.81 25.58 4.26
N ASP A 72 -11.24 24.61 3.46
CA ASP A 72 -12.51 23.89 3.66
C ASP A 72 -12.44 23.04 4.94
N VAL A 73 -11.31 22.39 5.20
CA VAL A 73 -11.11 21.59 6.42
C VAL A 73 -11.07 22.47 7.67
N ILE A 74 -10.42 23.64 7.61
CA ILE A 74 -10.42 24.62 8.70
C ILE A 74 -11.84 25.11 8.99
N ASP A 75 -12.62 25.49 7.97
CA ASP A 75 -14.03 25.90 8.13
C ASP A 75 -14.85 24.78 8.76
N MET A 76 -14.70 23.55 8.27
CA MET A 76 -15.40 22.37 8.78
C MET A 76 -15.11 22.13 10.26
N VAL A 77 -13.83 22.04 10.65
CA VAL A 77 -13.43 21.77 12.04
C VAL A 77 -13.86 22.92 12.95
N THR A 78 -13.75 24.17 12.49
CA THR A 78 -14.22 25.35 13.23
C THR A 78 -15.73 25.29 13.46
N ARG A 79 -16.51 24.92 12.44
CA ARG A 79 -17.97 24.78 12.53
C ARG A 79 -18.37 23.63 13.46
N MET A 80 -17.69 22.49 13.37
CA MET A 80 -17.90 21.37 14.28
C MET A 80 -17.79 21.80 15.74
N GLU A 81 -16.72 22.51 16.08
CA GLU A 81 -16.49 22.97 17.45
C GLU A 81 -17.51 24.02 17.89
N LYS A 82 -17.70 25.07 17.08
CA LYS A 82 -18.49 26.24 17.48
C LYS A 82 -19.99 26.05 17.38
N GLU A 83 -20.47 25.30 16.39
CA GLU A 83 -21.90 25.16 16.09
C GLU A 83 -22.47 23.81 16.51
N TYR A 84 -21.67 22.74 16.50
CA TYR A 84 -22.16 21.37 16.72
C TYR A 84 -21.67 20.73 18.03
N GLY A 85 -20.76 21.39 18.77
CA GLY A 85 -20.18 20.83 20.00
C GLY A 85 -19.34 19.58 19.74
N LEU A 86 -18.77 19.45 18.54
CA LEU A 86 -17.98 18.31 18.09
C LEU A 86 -16.50 18.66 18.01
N LEU A 87 -15.64 17.80 18.56
CA LEU A 87 -14.21 17.80 18.29
C LEU A 87 -13.87 16.92 17.08
N ALA A 88 -12.75 17.18 16.43
CA ALA A 88 -12.26 16.39 15.29
C ALA A 88 -11.02 15.56 15.68
N LEU A 89 -11.00 14.30 15.25
CA LEU A 89 -9.85 13.39 15.31
C LEU A 89 -9.66 12.80 13.91
N THR A 90 -8.42 12.61 13.46
CA THR A 90 -8.13 11.90 12.21
C THR A 90 -7.19 10.73 12.44
N ASP A 91 -7.40 9.66 11.67
CA ASP A 91 -6.39 8.62 11.49
C ASP A 91 -5.11 9.23 10.87
N ILE A 92 -3.96 8.75 11.35
CA ILE A 92 -2.63 9.04 10.78
C ILE A 92 -1.98 7.73 10.36
N VAL A 93 -1.56 7.66 9.10
CA VAL A 93 -0.94 6.45 8.50
C VAL A 93 0.55 6.66 8.40
N TRP A 94 1.32 5.93 9.23
CA TRP A 94 2.78 6.04 9.31
C TRP A 94 3.52 4.95 8.53
N ASN A 95 2.86 3.80 8.36
CA ASN A 95 3.50 2.56 7.93
C ASN A 95 3.54 2.37 6.41
N HIS A 96 2.75 3.12 5.64
CA HIS A 96 2.73 3.04 4.18
C HIS A 96 2.20 4.32 3.52
N THR A 97 2.49 4.45 2.22
CA THR A 97 1.92 5.44 1.30
C THR A 97 1.31 4.70 0.10
N ALA A 98 0.53 5.38 -0.74
CA ALA A 98 0.03 4.78 -1.96
C ALA A 98 1.18 4.42 -2.93
N HIS A 99 1.08 3.26 -3.59
CA HIS A 99 2.08 2.81 -4.56
C HIS A 99 2.30 3.80 -5.72
N ASN A 100 1.32 4.65 -6.00
CA ASN A 100 1.35 5.63 -7.08
C ASN A 100 1.74 7.05 -6.64
N SER A 101 2.16 7.26 -5.39
CA SER A 101 2.65 8.56 -4.91
C SER A 101 3.83 9.06 -5.74
N LYS A 102 3.71 10.27 -6.32
CA LYS A 102 4.74 10.81 -7.24
C LYS A 102 6.11 10.97 -6.58
N TRP A 103 6.14 11.37 -5.31
CA TRP A 103 7.37 11.61 -4.56
C TRP A 103 8.22 10.34 -4.38
N LEU A 104 7.63 9.12 -4.48
CA LEU A 104 8.41 7.88 -4.46
C LEU A 104 9.35 7.73 -5.65
N GLN A 105 9.08 8.42 -6.77
CA GLN A 105 9.99 8.45 -7.92
C GLN A 105 11.20 9.36 -7.67
N GLU A 106 11.03 10.35 -6.80
CA GLU A 106 12.08 11.29 -6.40
C GLU A 106 12.90 10.72 -5.23
N HIS A 107 12.25 9.96 -4.35
CA HIS A 107 12.82 9.35 -3.15
C HIS A 107 12.52 7.83 -3.05
N PRO A 108 13.06 7.00 -3.97
CA PRO A 108 12.86 5.55 -3.94
C PRO A 108 13.50 4.87 -2.72
N GLU A 109 14.46 5.53 -2.05
CA GLU A 109 15.12 5.08 -0.83
C GLU A 109 14.19 5.08 0.39
N ALA A 110 13.04 5.75 0.32
CA ALA A 110 12.08 5.80 1.42
C ALA A 110 11.38 4.45 1.67
N GLY A 111 11.44 3.52 0.71
CA GLY A 111 10.90 2.17 0.83
C GLY A 111 11.98 1.10 1.03
N TYR A 112 11.53 -0.15 1.03
CA TYR A 112 12.41 -1.31 0.96
C TYR A 112 12.65 -1.66 -0.51
N ASN A 113 13.89 -1.51 -0.99
CA ASN A 113 14.33 -1.86 -2.34
C ASN A 113 15.63 -2.67 -2.26
N VAL A 114 16.18 -3.13 -3.39
CA VAL A 114 17.40 -3.96 -3.39
C VAL A 114 18.67 -3.21 -2.95
N GLU A 115 18.65 -1.87 -2.93
CA GLU A 115 19.74 -1.05 -2.39
C GLU A 115 19.61 -0.89 -0.87
N THR A 116 18.39 -0.60 -0.37
CA THR A 116 18.14 -0.35 1.06
C THR A 116 17.93 -1.62 1.88
N ALA A 117 17.46 -2.69 1.24
CA ALA A 117 17.20 -4.00 1.82
C ALA A 117 17.62 -5.13 0.85
N PRO A 118 18.94 -5.34 0.62
CA PRO A 118 19.43 -6.31 -0.36
C PRO A 118 18.98 -7.75 -0.12
N TRP A 119 18.67 -8.12 1.13
CA TRP A 119 18.14 -9.45 1.46
C TRP A 119 16.75 -9.74 0.85
N LEU A 120 16.08 -8.73 0.29
CA LEU A 120 14.82 -8.89 -0.43
C LEU A 120 15.01 -9.23 -1.92
N GLU A 121 16.23 -9.21 -2.46
CA GLU A 121 16.48 -9.49 -3.89
C GLU A 121 15.91 -10.83 -4.33
N ALA A 122 16.14 -11.90 -3.56
CA ALA A 122 15.58 -13.23 -3.84
C ALA A 122 14.04 -13.24 -3.85
N ALA A 123 13.42 -12.43 -2.99
CA ALA A 123 11.96 -12.33 -2.92
C ALA A 123 11.40 -11.51 -4.09
N LEU A 124 12.10 -10.46 -4.52
CA LEU A 124 11.74 -9.66 -5.69
C LEU A 124 11.80 -10.49 -6.98
N GLU A 125 12.89 -11.23 -7.20
CA GLU A 125 13.03 -12.13 -8.34
C GLU A 125 11.92 -13.19 -8.40
N LEU A 126 11.52 -13.71 -7.23
CA LEU A 126 10.40 -14.64 -7.14
C LEU A 126 9.06 -13.98 -7.48
N ASP A 127 8.80 -12.77 -6.96
CA ASP A 127 7.54 -12.03 -7.22
C ASP A 127 7.40 -11.65 -8.70
N ASP A 128 8.46 -11.13 -9.32
CA ASP A 128 8.50 -10.78 -10.74
C ASP A 128 8.29 -12.01 -11.64
N ALA A 129 8.88 -13.15 -11.26
CA ALA A 129 8.70 -14.40 -11.98
C ALA A 129 7.28 -14.95 -11.83
N LEU A 130 6.67 -14.83 -10.65
CA LEU A 130 5.27 -15.20 -10.41
C LEU A 130 4.30 -14.29 -11.18
N LEU A 131 4.54 -12.99 -11.21
CA LEU A 131 3.75 -12.03 -11.98
C LEU A 131 3.84 -12.34 -13.48
N SER A 132 5.05 -12.58 -13.98
CA SER A 132 5.29 -12.98 -15.37
C SER A 132 4.57 -14.29 -15.72
N TYR A 133 4.60 -15.27 -14.80
CA TYR A 133 3.89 -16.54 -14.97
C TYR A 133 2.37 -16.36 -14.99
N GLY A 134 1.83 -15.55 -14.06
CA GLY A 134 0.40 -15.20 -14.03
C GLY A 134 -0.08 -14.55 -15.33
N ASN A 135 0.73 -13.65 -15.91
CA ASN A 135 0.44 -13.03 -17.20
C ASN A 135 0.55 -14.02 -18.38
N ALA A 136 1.36 -15.06 -18.25
CA ALA A 136 1.62 -16.04 -19.30
C ALA A 136 0.66 -17.24 -19.29
N LEU A 137 -0.21 -17.39 -18.29
CA LEU A 137 -1.07 -18.57 -18.13
C LEU A 137 -1.78 -18.97 -19.43
N GLN A 138 -2.45 -18.02 -20.10
CA GLN A 138 -3.14 -18.30 -21.35
C GLN A 138 -2.19 -18.79 -22.47
N SER A 139 -0.99 -18.22 -22.57
CA SER A 139 0.01 -18.62 -23.56
C SER A 139 0.67 -19.98 -23.27
N LEU A 140 0.53 -20.46 -22.04
CA LEU A 140 0.99 -21.78 -21.59
C LEU A 140 -0.14 -22.82 -21.63
N ASP A 141 -1.27 -22.50 -22.27
CA ASP A 141 -2.48 -23.32 -22.30
C ASP A 141 -3.02 -23.66 -20.89
N LEU A 142 -2.86 -22.73 -19.94
CA LEU A 142 -3.32 -22.86 -18.56
C LEU A 142 -4.60 -22.07 -18.27
N PRO A 143 -5.42 -22.51 -17.30
CA PRO A 143 -6.63 -21.80 -16.89
C PRO A 143 -6.36 -20.37 -16.39
N THR A 144 -7.16 -19.42 -16.88
CA THR A 144 -7.23 -18.04 -16.36
C THR A 144 -8.51 -17.78 -15.56
N GLU A 145 -9.47 -18.70 -15.63
CA GLU A 145 -10.67 -18.76 -14.80
C GLU A 145 -10.71 -20.15 -14.15
N PHE A 146 -10.76 -20.20 -12.82
CA PHE A 146 -10.70 -21.45 -12.06
C PHE A 146 -12.11 -21.87 -11.66
N LYS A 147 -12.55 -23.04 -12.10
CA LYS A 147 -13.89 -23.60 -11.80
C LYS A 147 -13.81 -24.85 -10.94
N THR A 148 -12.66 -25.51 -10.96
CA THR A 148 -12.42 -26.76 -10.27
C THR A 148 -11.10 -26.73 -9.49
N VAL A 149 -10.92 -27.69 -8.58
CA VAL A 149 -9.64 -27.87 -7.87
C VAL A 149 -8.56 -28.33 -8.84
N GLU A 150 -8.93 -29.09 -9.87
CA GLU A 150 -8.05 -29.57 -10.92
C GLU A 150 -7.44 -28.41 -11.72
N ASP A 151 -8.23 -27.37 -12.04
CA ASP A 151 -7.73 -26.14 -12.67
C ASP A 151 -6.62 -25.50 -11.82
N LEU A 152 -6.85 -25.39 -10.50
CA LEU A 152 -5.88 -24.82 -9.57
C LEU A 152 -4.60 -25.68 -9.50
N VAL A 153 -4.76 -27.00 -9.36
CA VAL A 153 -3.64 -27.93 -9.27
C VAL A 153 -2.80 -27.89 -10.56
N SER A 154 -3.42 -27.78 -11.73
CA SER A 154 -2.71 -27.68 -13.01
C SER A 154 -1.77 -26.47 -13.07
N VAL A 155 -2.25 -25.30 -12.62
CA VAL A 155 -1.46 -24.06 -12.56
C VAL A 155 -0.37 -24.16 -11.48
N MET A 156 -0.67 -24.72 -10.32
CA MET A 156 0.33 -24.90 -9.26
C MET A 156 1.45 -25.86 -9.67
N GLN A 157 1.14 -26.93 -10.41
CA GLN A 157 2.14 -27.88 -10.89
C GLN A 157 3.10 -27.25 -11.90
N GLN A 158 2.59 -26.43 -12.82
CA GLN A 158 3.41 -25.74 -13.82
C GLN A 158 4.21 -24.56 -13.23
N MET A 159 3.86 -24.05 -12.06
CA MET A 159 4.64 -22.99 -11.39
C MET A 159 6.09 -23.43 -11.13
N ARG A 160 6.34 -24.68 -10.74
CA ARG A 160 7.69 -25.15 -10.41
C ARG A 160 8.68 -25.03 -11.59
N PRO A 161 8.42 -25.63 -12.77
CA PRO A 161 9.32 -25.51 -13.91
C PRO A 161 9.36 -24.08 -14.49
N HIS A 162 8.23 -23.36 -14.48
CA HIS A 162 8.16 -22.03 -15.11
C HIS A 162 8.65 -20.87 -14.24
N VAL A 163 8.70 -21.04 -12.91
CA VAL A 163 9.11 -20.02 -11.95
C VAL A 163 10.35 -20.49 -11.18
N ILE A 164 10.19 -21.48 -10.29
CA ILE A 164 11.23 -21.85 -9.30
C ILE A 164 12.51 -22.36 -9.95
N GLU A 165 12.38 -23.29 -10.89
CA GLU A 165 13.53 -23.88 -11.59
C GLU A 165 14.15 -22.91 -12.59
N LYS A 166 13.33 -22.06 -13.21
CA LYS A 166 13.76 -21.06 -14.18
C LYS A 166 14.66 -19.99 -13.56
N ILE A 167 14.31 -19.48 -12.39
CA ILE A 167 15.09 -18.44 -11.69
C ILE A 167 16.24 -19.01 -10.85
N LYS A 168 16.35 -20.34 -10.74
CA LYS A 168 17.35 -21.03 -9.93
C LYS A 168 17.48 -20.48 -8.51
N LEU A 169 16.34 -20.29 -7.84
CA LEU A 169 16.25 -19.59 -6.54
C LEU A 169 17.22 -20.11 -5.46
N TRP A 170 17.62 -21.38 -5.54
CA TRP A 170 18.59 -21.99 -4.63
C TRP A 170 20.01 -21.40 -4.74
N GLU A 171 20.37 -20.74 -5.85
CA GLU A 171 21.69 -20.10 -6.02
C GLU A 171 21.89 -18.95 -5.03
N PHE A 172 20.81 -18.32 -4.52
CA PHE A 172 20.88 -17.34 -3.42
C PHE A 172 21.33 -17.92 -2.08
N TYR A 173 21.25 -19.24 -1.91
CA TYR A 173 21.55 -19.93 -0.64
C TYR A 173 22.76 -20.86 -0.74
N SER A 174 23.38 -20.98 -1.92
CA SER A 174 24.41 -21.98 -2.19
C SER A 174 25.66 -21.39 -2.85
N VAL A 175 26.78 -22.08 -2.66
CA VAL A 175 28.07 -21.72 -3.26
C VAL A 175 28.20 -22.43 -4.60
N ASN A 176 28.68 -21.71 -5.62
CA ASN A 176 28.96 -22.31 -6.92
C ASN A 176 30.33 -23.01 -6.90
N VAL A 177 30.31 -24.27 -6.47
CA VAL A 177 31.52 -25.09 -6.29
C VAL A 177 32.41 -25.12 -7.54
N GLN A 178 31.82 -25.28 -8.73
CA GLN A 178 32.57 -25.36 -9.97
C GLN A 178 33.27 -24.02 -10.27
N ARG A 179 32.51 -22.92 -10.32
CA ARG A 179 33.04 -21.57 -10.57
C ARG A 179 34.13 -21.22 -9.57
N ASP A 180 33.88 -21.48 -8.29
CA ASP A 180 34.78 -21.04 -7.22
C ASP A 180 36.06 -21.88 -7.20
N THR A 181 35.99 -23.18 -7.49
CA THR A 181 37.19 -24.03 -7.65
C THR A 181 38.06 -23.58 -8.81
N GLU A 182 37.45 -23.28 -9.97
CA GLU A 182 38.17 -22.79 -11.14
C GLU A 182 38.83 -21.43 -10.88
N ALA A 183 38.13 -20.52 -10.20
CA ALA A 183 38.64 -19.21 -9.82
C ALA A 183 39.86 -19.32 -8.87
N ILE A 184 39.79 -20.22 -7.88
CA ILE A 184 40.89 -20.46 -6.94
C ILE A 184 42.12 -21.00 -7.67
N ILE A 185 41.97 -22.00 -8.54
CA ILE A 185 43.10 -22.57 -9.31
C ILE A 185 43.75 -21.50 -10.18
N LYS A 186 42.95 -20.62 -10.79
CA LYS A 186 43.44 -19.52 -11.63
C LYS A 186 44.23 -18.49 -10.81
N ALA A 187 43.71 -18.06 -9.68
CA ALA A 187 44.38 -17.10 -8.79
C ALA A 187 45.70 -17.65 -8.24
N TRP A 188 45.72 -18.95 -7.90
CA TRP A 188 46.95 -19.62 -7.46
C TRP A 188 48.02 -19.64 -8.55
N LYS A 189 47.65 -19.95 -9.80
CA LYS A 189 48.58 -19.96 -10.94
C LYS A 189 49.10 -18.56 -11.32
N SER A 190 48.32 -17.50 -11.07
CA SER A 190 48.72 -16.13 -11.39
C SER A 190 49.55 -15.43 -10.30
N GLY A 191 49.77 -16.07 -9.15
CA GLY A 191 50.52 -15.48 -8.03
C GLY A 191 49.80 -14.31 -7.36
N GLN A 192 48.48 -14.19 -7.54
CA GLN A 192 47.63 -13.16 -6.92
C GLN A 192 46.95 -13.69 -5.65
N SER A 193 47.72 -14.37 -4.82
CA SER A 193 47.29 -14.81 -3.48
C SER A 193 47.38 -13.69 -2.46
#